data_AF-A0A1B8FCZ2-F1
#
_entry.id   AF-A0A1B8FCZ2-F1
#
_cell.length_a   1.000
_cell.length_b   1.000
_cell.length_c   1.000
_cell.angle_alpha   90.00
_cell.angle_beta   90.00
_cell.angle_gamma   90.00
#
_symmetry.space_group_name_H-M   'P 1'
#
loop_
_entity.id
_entity.type
_entity.pdbx_description
1 polymer ?
#
loop_
_entity_poly.entity_id
_entity_poly.type
_entity_poly.pdbx_seq_one_letter_code
_entity_poly.pdbx_strand_id
1 'polypeptide(L)'
;MAYCSVEEGVTFRRSRAGWPVPPVSVVKDEKPLRFEADIMLRRAISSVTTDERPTICFACLGNPNLTIRERVVSFASPGCLTRHFMRKYVKRLGVDEPTECRICDVRLEHRMHFQSHAEKFHGTVSQSCN
;
A
#
# COMPACT_ATOMS: atom_id res chain seq x y z
N MET A 1 -3.11 -50.26 -15.71
CA MET A 1 -3.64 -48.90 -15.97
C MET A 1 -4.87 -49.02 -16.84
N ALA A 2 -6.04 -48.60 -16.36
CA ALA A 2 -7.26 -48.54 -17.15
C ALA A 2 -7.50 -47.09 -17.56
N TYR A 3 -7.41 -46.82 -18.87
CA TYR A 3 -7.76 -45.53 -19.48
C TYR A 3 -9.26 -45.58 -19.80
N CYS A 4 -10.05 -44.70 -19.20
CA CYS A 4 -11.48 -44.60 -19.50
C CYS A 4 -11.69 -43.42 -20.46
N SER A 5 -11.94 -43.76 -21.72
CA SER A 5 -12.44 -42.86 -22.75
C SER A 5 -13.87 -42.44 -22.39
N VAL A 6 -14.18 -41.14 -22.47
CA VAL A 6 -15.56 -40.66 -22.46
C VAL A 6 -15.88 -39.99 -23.80
N GLU A 7 -17.10 -40.25 -24.23
CA GLU A 7 -17.61 -40.24 -25.59
C GLU A 7 -18.33 -38.90 -25.86
N GLU A 8 -18.14 -38.31 -27.05
CA GLU A 8 -18.88 -37.14 -27.50
C GLU A 8 -20.32 -37.55 -27.88
N GLY A 9 -21.32 -36.94 -27.23
CA GLY A 9 -22.75 -37.16 -27.46
C GLY A 9 -23.48 -35.91 -27.97
N VAL A 10 -24.27 -36.08 -29.02
CA VAL A 10 -24.64 -35.08 -30.04
C VAL A 10 -26.03 -34.41 -29.85
N THR A 11 -26.09 -33.14 -30.28
CA THR A 11 -27.23 -32.31 -30.78
C THR A 11 -28.45 -31.91 -29.92
N PHE A 12 -28.69 -30.61 -30.06
CA PHE A 12 -29.85 -29.75 -29.82
C PHE A 12 -31.24 -30.33 -30.17
N ARG A 13 -32.24 -30.14 -29.27
CA ARG A 13 -33.63 -29.76 -29.63
C ARG A 13 -34.26 -28.85 -28.56
N ARG A 14 -35.22 -28.05 -29.02
CA ARG A 14 -35.69 -26.73 -28.54
C ARG A 14 -36.69 -26.72 -27.35
N SER A 15 -36.56 -25.65 -26.56
CA SER A 15 -37.59 -24.76 -25.99
C SER A 15 -38.70 -25.31 -25.07
N ARG A 16 -38.75 -24.80 -23.81
CA ARG A 16 -39.93 -24.09 -23.28
C ARG A 16 -39.65 -23.29 -21.99
N ALA A 17 -40.08 -22.03 -22.04
CA ALA A 17 -40.64 -21.19 -20.97
C ALA A 17 -40.02 -21.24 -19.55
N GLY A 18 -39.34 -20.13 -19.22
CA GLY A 18 -39.57 -19.32 -18.02
C GLY A 18 -39.39 -19.98 -16.66
N TRP A 19 -38.35 -19.55 -15.94
CA TRP A 19 -38.41 -19.09 -14.55
C TRP A 19 -37.26 -18.09 -14.31
N PRO A 20 -37.51 -16.92 -13.69
CA PRO A 20 -36.45 -15.99 -13.35
C PRO A 20 -35.59 -16.59 -12.25
N VAL A 21 -34.32 -16.85 -12.56
CA VAL A 21 -33.29 -17.11 -11.54
C VAL A 21 -33.19 -15.87 -10.64
N PRO A 22 -33.25 -16.00 -9.31
CA PRO A 22 -33.00 -14.86 -8.44
C PRO A 22 -31.54 -14.44 -8.61
N PRO A 23 -31.22 -13.14 -8.58
CA PRO A 23 -29.84 -12.71 -8.58
C PRO A 23 -29.22 -13.21 -7.28
N VAL A 24 -28.33 -14.19 -7.37
CA VAL A 24 -27.49 -14.60 -6.25
C VAL A 24 -26.69 -13.36 -5.87
N SER A 25 -27.11 -12.72 -4.78
CA SER A 25 -26.41 -11.59 -4.21
C SER A 25 -25.12 -12.17 -3.65
N VAL A 26 -24.02 -12.05 -4.41
CA VAL A 26 -22.68 -12.28 -3.87
C VAL A 26 -22.46 -11.20 -2.84
N VAL A 27 -22.78 -11.51 -1.58
CA VAL A 27 -22.37 -10.71 -0.44
C VAL A 27 -20.86 -10.83 -0.40
N LYS A 28 -20.19 -9.87 -1.04
CA LYS A 28 -18.74 -9.73 -0.97
C LYS A 28 -18.44 -9.45 0.50
N ASP A 29 -17.93 -10.45 1.21
CA ASP A 29 -17.57 -10.30 2.62
C ASP A 29 -16.46 -9.24 2.69
N GLU A 30 -16.82 -8.00 3.06
CA GLU A 30 -15.92 -6.85 3.06
C GLU A 30 -15.01 -6.84 4.30
N LYS A 31 -15.42 -7.60 5.31
CA LYS A 31 -14.81 -7.71 6.64
C LYS A 31 -13.41 -8.36 6.64
N PRO A 32 -13.13 -9.46 5.90
CA PRO A 32 -11.82 -10.09 5.85
C PRO A 32 -10.80 -9.20 5.14
N LEU A 33 -11.24 -8.48 4.09
CA LEU A 33 -10.38 -7.55 3.35
C LEU A 33 -9.95 -6.34 4.20
N ARG A 34 -10.87 -5.79 5.01
CA ARG A 34 -10.54 -4.71 5.95
C ARG A 34 -9.56 -5.16 7.04
N PHE A 35 -9.73 -6.37 7.57
CA PHE A 35 -8.85 -6.92 8.60
C PHE A 35 -7.42 -7.13 8.08
N GLU A 36 -7.27 -7.68 6.87
CA GLU A 36 -5.96 -7.86 6.25
C GLU A 36 -5.25 -6.53 6.00
N ALA A 37 -5.97 -5.52 5.52
CA ALA A 37 -5.41 -4.18 5.32
C ALA A 37 -4.94 -3.54 6.63
N ASP A 38 -5.69 -3.72 7.73
CA ASP A 38 -5.28 -3.24 9.06
C ASP A 38 -3.98 -3.91 9.52
N ILE A 39 -3.86 -5.24 9.36
CA ILE A 39 -2.64 -5.97 9.69
C ILE A 39 -1.45 -5.45 8.89
N MET A 40 -1.61 -5.24 7.57
CA MET A 40 -0.55 -4.71 6.72
C MET A 40 -0.10 -3.32 7.17
N LEU A 41 -1.05 -2.42 7.45
CA LEU A 41 -0.74 -1.07 7.91
C LEU A 41 -0.03 -1.10 9.27
N ARG A 42 -0.51 -1.89 10.23
CA ARG A 42 0.10 -1.99 11.57
C ARG A 42 1.53 -2.51 11.51
N ARG A 43 1.79 -3.54 10.69
CA ARG A 43 3.16 -4.05 10.45
C ARG A 43 4.05 -2.98 9.82
N ALA A 44 3.54 -2.26 8.83
CA ALA A 44 4.30 -1.18 8.19
C ALA A 44 4.59 -0.03 9.17
N ILE A 45 3.64 0.36 10.01
CA ILE A 45 3.82 1.39 11.06
C ILE A 45 4.92 0.95 12.02
N SER A 46 4.87 -0.31 12.50
CA SER A 46 5.93 -0.86 13.34
C SER A 46 7.28 -0.77 12.64
N SER A 47 7.39 -1.21 11.39
CA SER A 47 8.65 -1.16 10.64
C SER A 47 9.22 0.26 10.54
N VAL A 48 8.41 1.27 10.20
CA VAL A 48 8.93 2.64 10.04
C VAL A 48 9.17 3.39 11.36
N THR A 49 8.80 2.80 12.50
CA THR A 49 8.99 3.41 13.84
C THR A 49 10.06 2.71 14.67
N THR A 50 10.35 1.43 14.39
CA THR A 50 11.29 0.64 15.18
C THR A 50 12.54 0.21 14.44
N ASP A 51 12.52 0.18 13.10
CA ASP A 51 13.68 -0.22 12.29
C ASP A 51 14.62 0.96 12.07
N GLU A 52 15.92 0.74 12.24
CA GLU A 52 16.96 1.73 11.96
C GLU A 52 17.16 1.93 10.44
N ARG A 53 16.82 0.92 9.63
CA ARG A 53 17.01 0.95 8.17
C ARG A 53 15.77 0.45 7.42
N PRO A 54 14.62 1.14 7.55
CA PRO A 54 13.38 0.67 6.95
C PRO A 54 13.46 0.69 5.42
N THR A 55 12.64 -0.18 4.82
CA THR A 55 12.44 -0.24 3.37
C THR A 55 11.06 0.23 2.97
N ILE A 56 10.19 0.66 3.89
CA ILE A 56 8.88 1.25 3.60
C ILE A 56 8.91 2.76 3.85
N CYS A 57 8.43 3.55 2.89
CA CYS A 57 8.45 5.01 3.03
C CYS A 57 7.33 5.47 3.98
N PHE A 58 7.69 6.02 5.15
CA PHE A 58 6.73 6.54 6.15
C PHE A 58 5.78 7.60 5.57
N ALA A 59 6.25 8.44 4.63
CA ALA A 59 5.42 9.45 3.98
C ALA A 59 4.41 8.84 2.99
N CYS A 60 4.75 7.75 2.29
CA CYS A 60 3.74 6.96 1.56
C CYS A 60 2.76 6.33 2.52
N LEU A 61 3.27 5.71 3.58
CA LEU A 61 2.45 5.05 4.58
C LEU A 61 1.45 6.02 5.22
N GLY A 62 1.82 7.27 5.48
CA GLY A 62 0.94 8.30 6.02
C GLY A 62 -0.05 8.91 5.02
N ASN A 63 0.12 8.71 3.71
CA ASN A 63 -0.67 9.42 2.70
C ASN A 63 -2.00 8.69 2.40
N PRO A 64 -3.18 9.26 2.76
CA PRO A 64 -4.47 8.63 2.55
C PRO A 64 -4.93 8.68 1.09
N ASN A 65 -4.29 9.50 0.25
CA ASN A 65 -4.60 9.57 -1.18
C ASN A 65 -4.01 8.40 -1.96
N LEU A 66 -3.26 7.51 -1.30
CA LEU A 66 -2.69 6.30 -1.88
C LEU A 66 -3.49 5.07 -1.44
N THR A 67 -3.60 4.08 -2.31
CA THR A 67 -4.16 2.77 -1.97
C THR A 67 -3.30 2.09 -0.90
N ILE A 68 -3.87 1.17 -0.13
CA ILE A 68 -3.12 0.40 0.90
C ILE A 68 -1.86 -0.24 0.30
N ARG A 69 -1.97 -0.82 -0.90
CA ARG A 69 -0.85 -1.45 -1.59
C ARG A 69 0.29 -0.47 -1.88
N GLU A 70 -0.04 0.76 -2.31
CA GLU A 70 0.96 1.81 -2.56
C GLU A 70 1.58 2.36 -1.27
N ARG A 71 0.80 2.41 -0.18
CA ARG A 71 1.25 2.88 1.14
C ARG A 71 2.29 1.96 1.76
N VAL A 72 2.14 0.64 1.56
CA VAL A 72 2.99 -0.39 2.19
C VAL A 72 4.07 -0.97 1.25
N VAL A 73 4.32 -0.34 0.10
CA VAL A 73 5.39 -0.80 -0.81
C VAL A 73 6.74 -0.80 -0.09
N SER A 74 7.40 -1.94 -0.14
CA SER A 74 8.79 -2.11 0.27
C SER A 74 9.74 -1.85 -0.90
N PHE A 75 10.75 -1.03 -0.68
CA PHE A 75 11.82 -0.74 -1.63
C PHE A 75 12.93 -1.78 -1.54
N ALA A 76 13.63 -2.03 -2.65
CA ALA A 76 14.71 -3.00 -2.71
C ALA A 76 15.89 -2.70 -1.77
N SER A 77 16.07 -1.43 -1.35
CA SER A 77 17.07 -1.04 -0.36
C SER A 77 16.68 0.27 0.33
N PRO A 78 17.24 0.56 1.53
CA PRO A 78 17.08 1.86 2.19
C PRO A 78 17.52 3.04 1.30
N GLY A 79 18.55 2.87 0.47
CA GLY A 79 18.99 3.91 -0.47
C GLY A 79 17.97 4.20 -1.58
N CYS A 80 17.25 3.18 -2.07
CA CYS A 80 16.12 3.36 -2.98
C CYS A 80 14.98 4.13 -2.32
N LEU A 81 14.69 3.82 -1.05
CA LEU A 81 13.69 4.52 -0.25
C LEU A 81 14.07 5.99 -0.03
N THR A 82 15.33 6.28 0.36
CA THR A 82 15.82 7.67 0.51
C THR A 82 15.62 8.46 -0.77
N ARG A 83 16.01 7.89 -1.91
CA ARG A 83 15.86 8.55 -3.22
C ARG A 83 14.40 8.81 -3.55
N HIS A 84 13.53 7.85 -3.27
CA HIS A 84 12.09 7.99 -3.44
C HIS A 84 11.54 9.13 -2.57
N PHE A 85 11.85 9.11 -1.28
CA PHE A 85 11.43 10.11 -0.30
C PHE A 85 11.83 11.52 -0.74
N MET A 86 13.11 11.70 -1.10
CA MET A 86 13.64 12.99 -1.54
C MET A 86 12.93 13.51 -2.80
N ARG A 87 12.68 12.64 -3.80
CA ARG A 87 12.07 13.05 -5.07
C ARG A 87 10.57 13.31 -4.97
N LYS A 88 9.83 12.46 -4.24
CA LYS A 88 8.37 12.50 -4.19
C LYS A 88 7.84 13.50 -3.17
N TYR A 89 8.50 13.62 -2.02
CA TYR A 89 8.00 14.41 -0.90
C TYR A 89 8.84 15.67 -0.66
N VAL A 90 10.18 15.56 -0.54
CA VAL A 90 11.01 16.72 -0.16
C VAL A 90 11.16 17.74 -1.29
N LYS A 91 11.47 17.31 -2.52
CA LYS A 91 11.69 18.22 -3.66
C LYS A 91 10.44 18.96 -4.11
N ARG A 92 9.25 18.44 -3.79
CA ARG A 92 7.97 19.05 -4.17
C ARG A 92 7.44 20.01 -3.10
N LEU A 93 7.99 19.96 -1.89
CA LEU A 93 7.63 20.84 -0.80
C LEU A 93 8.35 22.18 -0.98
N GLY A 94 7.61 23.29 -0.84
CA GLY A 94 8.17 24.62 -0.71
C GLY A 94 9.13 24.72 0.48
N VAL A 95 10.05 25.70 0.46
CA VAL A 95 11.06 25.84 1.54
C VAL A 95 10.38 26.10 2.90
N ASP A 96 9.38 26.98 2.90
CA ASP A 96 8.58 27.40 4.05
C ASP A 96 7.15 26.83 4.03
N GLU A 97 6.94 25.78 3.23
CA GLU A 97 5.66 25.09 3.20
C GLU A 97 5.61 24.09 4.36
N PRO A 98 4.68 24.24 5.32
CA PRO A 98 4.54 23.30 6.40
C PRO A 98 4.04 21.95 5.89
N THR A 99 4.47 20.88 6.53
CA THR A 99 4.04 19.51 6.24
C THR A 99 3.80 18.72 7.52
N GLU A 100 3.13 17.58 7.42
CA GLU A 100 2.76 16.75 8.56
C GLU A 100 3.38 15.35 8.42
N CYS A 101 3.96 14.86 9.51
CA CYS A 101 4.21 13.43 9.64
C CYS A 101 2.99 12.76 10.29
N ARG A 102 2.21 12.05 9.49
CA ARG A 102 0.98 11.35 9.94
C ARG A 102 1.24 10.05 10.70
N ILE A 103 2.50 9.61 10.76
CA ILE A 103 2.90 8.46 11.59
C ILE A 103 3.13 8.92 13.03
N CYS A 104 3.76 10.08 13.21
CA CYS A 104 4.05 10.67 14.52
C CYS A 104 3.01 11.71 14.98
N ASP A 105 2.08 12.09 14.11
CA ASP A 105 1.09 13.15 14.32
C ASP A 105 1.71 14.50 14.71
N VAL A 106 2.74 14.92 13.97
CA VAL A 106 3.45 16.19 14.20
C VAL A 106 3.47 17.06 12.96
N ARG A 107 3.33 18.38 13.17
CA ARG A 107 3.49 19.41 12.13
C ARG A 107 4.94 19.89 12.09
N LEU A 108 5.47 20.05 10.88
CA LEU A 108 6.86 20.37 10.59
C LEU A 108 6.88 21.59 9.67
N GLU A 109 7.27 22.73 10.24
CA GLU A 109 7.09 24.05 9.59
C GLU A 109 7.92 24.25 8.32
N HIS A 110 9.11 23.64 8.25
CA HIS A 110 10.02 23.84 7.12
C HIS A 110 10.50 22.52 6.54
N ARG A 111 10.89 22.56 5.27
CA ARG A 111 11.44 21.41 4.54
C ARG A 111 12.64 20.75 5.24
N MET A 112 13.46 21.53 5.95
CA MET A 112 14.57 20.98 6.73
C MET A 112 14.13 20.22 7.99
N HIS A 113 13.05 20.67 8.66
CA HIS A 113 12.48 19.97 9.80
C HIS A 113 11.92 18.62 9.35
N PHE A 114 11.29 18.57 8.17
CA PHE A 114 10.80 17.32 7.60
C PHE A 114 11.90 16.32 7.30
N GLN A 115 13.01 16.77 6.74
CA GLN A 115 14.19 15.93 6.48
C GLN A 115 14.83 15.43 7.78
N SER A 116 15.07 16.32 8.76
CA SER A 116 15.64 15.93 10.04
C SER A 116 14.73 14.96 10.81
N HIS A 117 13.41 15.15 10.72
CA HIS A 117 12.43 14.25 11.31
C HIS A 117 12.47 12.86 10.66
N ALA A 118 12.53 12.79 9.33
CA ALA A 118 12.65 11.54 8.59
C ALA A 118 13.89 10.72 8.99
N GLU A 119 15.03 11.39 9.16
CA GLU A 119 16.26 10.74 9.60
C GLU A 119 16.16 10.25 11.05
N LYS A 120 15.74 11.12 11.97
CA LYS A 120 15.74 10.84 13.42
C LYS A 120 14.69 9.84 13.87
N PHE A 121 13.49 9.88 13.30
CA PHE A 121 12.35 9.09 13.77
C PHE A 121 11.99 7.93 12.86
N HIS A 122 12.48 7.93 11.61
CA HIS A 122 12.11 6.93 10.61
C HIS A 122 13.31 6.34 9.86
N GLY A 123 14.55 6.54 10.35
CA GLY A 123 15.77 5.98 9.74
C GLY A 123 15.99 6.35 8.26
N THR A 124 15.23 7.32 7.75
CA THR A 124 15.20 7.69 6.34
C THR A 124 16.22 8.79 6.13
N VAL A 125 17.48 8.39 5.96
CA VAL A 125 18.60 9.31 5.75
C VAL A 125 18.37 10.17 4.53
N SER A 126 18.43 11.49 4.70
CA SER A 126 18.42 12.49 3.63
C SER A 126 19.81 13.10 3.49
N GLN A 127 20.85 12.30 3.24
CA GLN A 127 22.16 12.89 3.00
C GLN A 127 22.11 13.72 1.71
N SER A 128 22.16 15.04 1.88
CA SER A 128 22.65 15.96 0.86
C SER A 128 24.09 15.58 0.56
N CYS A 129 24.38 15.25 -0.71
CA CYS A 129 25.74 15.32 -1.20
C CYS A 129 26.22 16.76 -0.96
N ASN A 130 27.23 16.91 -0.09
CA ASN A 130 28.00 18.15 0.03
C ASN A 130 28.99 18.22 -1.12
#